data_AF-A0A1V5AFW3-F1
#
_entry.id   AF-A0A1V5AFW3-F1
#
_cell.length_a   1.000
_cell.length_b   1.000
_cell.length_c   1.000
_cell.angle_alpha   90.00
_cell.angle_beta   90.00
_cell.angle_gamma   90.00
#
_symmetry.space_group_name_H-M   'P 1'
#
loop_
_entity.id
_entity.type
_entity.pdbx_description
1 polymer ?
#
loop_
_entity_poly.entity_id
_entity_poly.type
_entity_poly.pdbx_seq_one_letter_code
_entity_poly.pdbx_strand_id
1 'polypeptide(L)'
;MKIWKDMTPDEQREYAEANLRSFPAELVEDGIDVLVAAGEVELAAVLCRENNRIPQAIKILVEHGDYLWAAQMARNSGQAGLAEDLLNEGLNFYLAGRMYGRAASAATALHLPPERIEAIIREGIAFESQGLDLGRAQAALDSLASSIAALDRDDKTTQDFLDVVHSRVPDQNASYHQIGGDEGQNRLGPGGEDEDSIAVKRKPAQDTDFEEIGGDRFC
;
A
#
# COMPACT_ATOMS: atom_id res chain seq x y z
N MET A 1 -32.38 17.89 -3.75
CA MET A 1 -31.16 17.90 -2.92
C MET A 1 -31.19 16.64 -2.09
N LYS A 2 -30.24 15.72 -2.25
CA LYS A 2 -30.15 14.53 -1.39
C LYS A 2 -29.83 14.97 0.05
N ILE A 3 -30.30 14.24 1.04
CA ILE A 3 -29.91 14.44 2.44
C ILE A 3 -28.55 13.76 2.62
N TRP A 4 -27.64 14.29 3.46
CA TRP A 4 -26.27 13.78 3.65
C TRP A 4 -26.19 12.24 3.76
N LYS A 5 -27.13 11.63 4.50
CA LYS A 5 -27.19 10.18 4.74
C LYS A 5 -27.48 9.34 3.48
N ASP A 6 -28.03 9.97 2.44
CA ASP A 6 -28.40 9.32 1.17
C ASP A 6 -27.34 9.58 0.07
N MET A 7 -26.27 10.31 0.39
CA MET A 7 -25.15 10.60 -0.51
C MET A 7 -24.13 9.46 -0.49
N THR A 8 -23.53 9.17 -1.64
CA THR A 8 -22.33 8.30 -1.69
C THR A 8 -21.14 8.99 -1.02
N PRO A 9 -20.07 8.27 -0.64
CA PRO A 9 -18.87 8.89 -0.09
C PRO A 9 -18.28 9.98 -1.01
N ASP A 10 -18.28 9.75 -2.33
CA ASP A 10 -17.80 10.74 -3.30
C ASP A 10 -18.70 11.98 -3.36
N GLU A 11 -20.04 11.79 -3.32
CA GLU A 11 -21.00 12.90 -3.25
C GLU A 11 -20.85 13.69 -1.94
N GLN A 12 -20.58 13.02 -0.82
CA GLN A 12 -20.32 13.66 0.47
C GLN A 12 -19.03 14.49 0.43
N ARG A 13 -17.95 13.95 -0.15
CA ARG A 13 -16.68 14.67 -0.32
C ARG A 13 -16.86 15.90 -1.21
N GLU A 14 -17.49 15.76 -2.38
CA GLU A 14 -17.74 16.88 -3.29
C GLU A 14 -18.60 17.96 -2.62
N TYR A 15 -19.65 17.55 -1.90
CA TYR A 15 -20.48 18.47 -1.14
C TYR A 15 -19.67 19.17 -0.02
N ALA A 16 -18.83 18.45 0.71
CA ALA A 16 -17.99 19.03 1.76
C ALA A 16 -17.03 20.07 1.17
N GLU A 17 -16.26 19.71 0.14
CA GLU A 17 -15.31 20.60 -0.53
C GLU A 17 -15.97 21.87 -1.08
N ALA A 18 -17.16 21.74 -1.69
CA ALA A 18 -17.90 22.88 -2.19
C ALA A 18 -18.27 23.87 -1.08
N ASN A 19 -18.63 23.37 0.10
CA ASN A 19 -18.97 24.21 1.26
C ASN A 19 -17.75 24.84 1.95
N LEU A 20 -16.57 24.21 1.85
CA LEU A 20 -15.34 24.78 2.43
C LEU A 20 -14.93 26.11 1.78
N ARG A 21 -15.30 26.35 0.52
CA ARG A 21 -15.03 27.62 -0.19
C ARG A 21 -15.74 28.82 0.44
N SER A 22 -16.89 28.57 1.04
CA SER A 22 -17.71 29.59 1.71
C SER A 22 -17.69 29.42 3.23
N PHE A 23 -16.67 28.72 3.76
CA PHE A 23 -16.58 28.46 5.19
C PHE A 23 -16.39 29.79 5.95
N PRO A 24 -17.09 30.01 7.08
CA PRO A 24 -16.97 31.24 7.84
C PRO A 24 -15.54 31.50 8.29
N ALA A 25 -14.99 32.68 7.98
CA ALA A 25 -13.60 33.02 8.22
C ALA A 25 -13.21 32.93 9.71
N GLU A 26 -14.16 33.27 10.58
CA GLU A 26 -14.03 33.20 12.03
C GLU A 26 -13.95 31.77 12.59
N LEU A 27 -14.39 30.77 11.83
CA LEU A 27 -14.37 29.37 12.22
C LEU A 27 -13.22 28.58 11.59
N VAL A 28 -12.41 29.19 10.70
CA VAL A 28 -11.42 28.46 9.90
C VAL A 28 -10.43 27.68 10.76
N GLU A 29 -9.89 28.27 11.83
CA GLU A 29 -8.94 27.58 12.72
C GLU A 29 -9.60 26.39 13.41
N ASP A 30 -10.73 26.62 14.08
CA ASP A 30 -11.49 25.57 14.77
C ASP A 30 -11.90 24.46 13.78
N GLY A 31 -12.26 24.83 12.54
CA GLY A 31 -12.59 23.90 11.47
C GLY A 31 -11.41 23.05 11.04
N ILE A 32 -10.22 23.64 10.89
CA ILE A 32 -8.99 22.89 10.59
C ILE A 32 -8.70 21.90 11.71
N ASP A 33 -8.75 22.33 12.97
CA ASP A 33 -8.47 21.48 14.13
C ASP A 33 -9.43 20.31 14.23
N VAL A 34 -10.73 20.56 14.02
CA VAL A 34 -11.76 19.50 14.02
C VAL A 34 -11.53 18.50 12.88
N LEU A 35 -11.21 18.96 11.67
CA LEU A 35 -10.97 18.07 10.53
C LEU A 35 -9.71 17.23 10.74
N VAL A 36 -8.61 17.81 11.24
CA VAL A 36 -7.39 17.07 11.58
C VAL A 36 -7.67 16.04 12.66
N ALA A 37 -8.38 16.41 13.74
CA ALA A 37 -8.73 15.49 14.81
C ALA A 37 -9.66 14.34 14.35
N ALA A 38 -10.50 14.59 13.34
CA ALA A 38 -11.34 13.58 12.72
C ALA A 38 -10.60 12.66 11.73
N GLY A 39 -9.32 12.94 11.43
CA GLY A 39 -8.57 12.24 10.39
C GLY A 39 -8.92 12.68 8.95
N GLU A 40 -9.71 13.74 8.80
CA GLU A 40 -10.10 14.33 7.52
C GLU A 40 -9.01 15.28 7.00
N VAL A 41 -7.79 14.77 6.91
CA VAL A 41 -6.57 15.50 6.52
C VAL A 41 -6.74 16.21 5.19
N GLU A 42 -7.41 15.55 4.23
CA GLU A 42 -7.63 16.11 2.91
C GLU A 42 -8.51 17.35 2.95
N LEU A 43 -9.61 17.29 3.69
CA LEU A 43 -10.52 18.42 3.87
C LEU A 43 -9.86 19.54 4.67
N ALA A 44 -9.04 19.21 5.68
CA ALA A 44 -8.27 20.22 6.43
C ALA A 44 -7.29 20.97 5.52
N ALA A 45 -6.56 20.26 4.65
CA ALA A 45 -5.65 20.86 3.68
C ALA A 45 -6.39 21.70 2.63
N VAL A 46 -7.56 21.26 2.18
CA VAL A 46 -8.44 22.05 1.29
C VAL A 46 -8.91 23.32 1.99
N LEU A 47 -9.40 23.24 3.23
CA LEU A 47 -9.85 24.40 3.99
C LEU A 47 -8.71 25.44 4.16
N CYS A 48 -7.49 24.97 4.45
CA CYS A 48 -6.30 25.81 4.46
C CYS A 48 -6.07 26.49 3.10
N ARG A 49 -6.12 25.74 2.00
CA ARG A 49 -5.91 26.26 0.64
C ARG A 49 -6.93 27.33 0.27
N GLU A 50 -8.23 27.07 0.47
CA GLU A 50 -9.29 28.03 0.14
C GLU A 50 -9.16 29.34 0.94
N ASN A 51 -8.47 29.29 2.08
CA ASN A 51 -8.19 30.44 2.94
C ASN A 51 -6.74 30.97 2.82
N ASN A 52 -6.02 30.65 1.74
CA ASN A 52 -4.65 31.10 1.46
C ASN A 52 -3.60 30.72 2.53
N ARG A 53 -3.86 29.67 3.32
CA ARG A 53 -2.97 29.15 4.37
C ARG A 53 -2.12 27.99 3.87
N ILE A 54 -1.47 28.17 2.71
CA ILE A 54 -0.68 27.11 2.06
C ILE A 54 0.39 26.51 2.98
N PRO A 55 1.19 27.29 3.75
CA PRO A 55 2.19 26.70 4.64
C PRO A 55 1.59 25.76 5.70
N GLN A 56 0.40 26.10 6.24
CA GLN A 56 -0.32 25.25 7.19
C GLN A 56 -0.84 23.98 6.51
N ALA A 57 -1.35 24.08 5.27
CA ALA A 57 -1.77 22.92 4.48
C ALA A 57 -0.61 21.95 4.24
N ILE A 58 0.56 22.46 3.82
CA ILE A 58 1.77 21.66 3.59
C ILE A 58 2.19 20.96 4.88
N LYS A 59 2.22 21.68 6.00
CA LYS A 59 2.58 21.12 7.31
C LYS A 59 1.68 19.94 7.68
N ILE A 60 0.36 20.13 7.63
CA ILE A 60 -0.62 19.09 7.94
C ILE A 60 -0.42 17.86 7.04
N LEU A 61 -0.24 18.07 5.73
CA LEU A 61 -0.04 16.97 4.79
C LEU A 61 1.24 16.17 5.10
N VAL A 62 2.35 16.86 5.41
CA VAL A 62 3.63 16.22 5.78
C VAL A 62 3.51 15.44 7.08
N GLU A 63 2.88 16.01 8.12
CA GLU A 63 2.65 15.35 9.41
C GLU A 63 1.86 14.05 9.27
N HIS A 64 1.00 13.96 8.24
CA HIS A 64 0.21 12.78 7.91
C HIS A 64 0.79 11.93 6.75
N GLY A 65 2.00 12.24 6.28
CA GLY A 65 2.73 11.45 5.28
C GLY A 65 2.29 11.65 3.81
N ASP A 66 1.47 12.65 3.51
CA ASP A 66 1.04 12.98 2.14
C ASP A 66 1.98 13.99 1.44
N TYR A 67 3.23 13.59 1.30
CA TYR A 67 4.28 14.35 0.60
C TYR A 67 3.96 14.66 -0.86
N LEU A 68 3.27 13.77 -1.59
CA LEU A 68 2.89 14.02 -2.98
C LEU A 68 1.97 15.24 -3.09
N TRP A 69 0.98 15.32 -2.22
CA TRP A 69 0.06 16.44 -2.25
C TRP A 69 0.68 17.70 -1.65
N ALA A 70 1.49 17.57 -0.60
CA ALA A 70 2.26 18.68 -0.04
C ALA A 70 3.16 19.33 -1.12
N ALA A 71 3.86 18.51 -1.90
CA ALA A 71 4.69 18.98 -3.02
C ALA A 71 3.86 19.66 -4.12
N GLN A 72 2.67 19.13 -4.42
CA GLN A 72 1.76 19.77 -5.39
C GLN A 72 1.28 21.15 -4.90
N MET A 73 0.95 21.29 -3.61
CA MET A 73 0.57 22.57 -3.00
C MET A 73 1.71 23.59 -3.05
N ALA A 74 2.93 23.16 -2.70
CA ALA A 74 4.14 23.99 -2.79
C ALA A 74 4.39 24.47 -4.23
N ARG A 75 4.31 23.56 -5.20
CA ARG A 75 4.50 23.86 -6.62
C ARG A 75 3.46 24.86 -7.15
N ASN A 76 2.18 24.64 -6.84
CA ASN A 76 1.09 25.54 -7.23
C ASN A 76 1.24 26.95 -6.64
N SER A 77 1.98 27.06 -5.54
CA SER A 77 2.25 28.33 -4.84
C SER A 77 3.59 28.95 -5.24
N GLY A 78 4.22 28.46 -6.32
CA GLY A 78 5.48 28.98 -6.84
C GLY A 78 6.74 28.55 -6.08
N GLN A 79 6.62 27.64 -5.11
CA GLN A 79 7.73 27.16 -4.29
C GLN A 79 8.33 25.88 -4.87
N ALA A 80 8.94 25.98 -6.06
CA ALA A 80 9.46 24.83 -6.80
C ALA A 80 10.54 24.05 -6.02
N GLY A 81 11.47 24.75 -5.35
CA GLY A 81 12.51 24.12 -4.53
C GLY A 81 11.92 23.30 -3.37
N LEU A 82 11.00 23.88 -2.62
CA LEU A 82 10.29 23.16 -1.56
C LEU A 82 9.52 21.94 -2.09
N ALA A 83 8.89 22.07 -3.27
CA ALA A 83 8.20 20.94 -3.89
C ALA A 83 9.17 19.78 -4.22
N GLU A 84 10.39 20.08 -4.68
CA GLU A 84 11.42 19.08 -4.95
C GLU A 84 11.94 18.43 -3.66
N ASP A 85 12.18 19.23 -2.61
CA ASP A 85 12.58 18.73 -1.29
C ASP A 85 11.53 17.77 -0.71
N LEU A 86 10.25 18.16 -0.75
CA LEU A 86 9.12 17.34 -0.31
C LEU A 86 8.99 16.04 -1.09
N LEU A 87 9.26 16.05 -2.41
CA LEU A 87 9.24 14.83 -3.22
C LEU A 87 10.40 13.90 -2.86
N ASN A 88 11.59 14.43 -2.57
CA ASN A 88 12.73 13.63 -2.13
C ASN A 88 12.48 13.00 -0.75
N GLU A 89 11.95 13.79 0.19
CA GLU A 89 11.56 13.29 1.52
C GLU A 89 10.45 12.24 1.41
N GLY A 90 9.42 12.53 0.61
CA GLY A 90 8.32 11.62 0.32
C GLY A 90 8.80 10.31 -0.30
N LEU A 91 9.72 10.35 -1.27
CA LEU A 91 10.30 9.14 -1.87
C LEU A 91 10.95 8.26 -0.79
N ASN A 92 11.74 8.84 0.11
CA ASN A 92 12.37 8.11 1.20
C ASN A 92 11.33 7.53 2.17
N PHE A 93 10.35 8.34 2.57
CA PHE A 93 9.25 7.93 3.46
C PHE A 93 8.45 6.76 2.86
N TYR A 94 8.05 6.86 1.59
CA TYR A 94 7.28 5.82 0.91
C TYR A 94 8.06 4.53 0.73
N LEU A 95 9.36 4.59 0.41
CA LEU A 95 10.19 3.39 0.33
C LEU A 95 10.34 2.71 1.70
N ALA A 96 10.60 3.48 2.76
CA ALA A 96 10.68 2.95 4.12
C ALA A 96 9.36 2.29 4.57
N GLY A 97 8.23 2.90 4.20
CA GLY A 97 6.89 2.37 4.46
C GLY A 97 6.41 1.30 3.48
N ARG A 98 7.24 0.88 2.50
CA ARG A 98 6.87 -0.07 1.42
C ARG A 98 5.63 0.36 0.62
N MET A 99 5.40 1.66 0.52
CA MET A 99 4.31 2.28 -0.26
C MET A 99 4.76 2.48 -1.72
N TYR A 100 5.12 1.40 -2.41
CA TYR A 100 5.85 1.45 -3.68
C TYR A 100 5.13 2.21 -4.79
N GLY A 101 3.79 2.18 -4.84
CA GLY A 101 3.02 2.97 -5.80
C GLY A 101 3.25 4.48 -5.63
N ARG A 102 3.18 4.98 -4.38
CA ARG A 102 3.45 6.40 -4.06
C ARG A 102 4.94 6.74 -4.25
N ALA A 103 5.84 5.82 -3.90
CA ALA A 103 7.27 6.00 -4.16
C ALA A 103 7.57 6.15 -5.66
N ALA A 104 6.96 5.33 -6.52
CA ALA A 104 7.11 5.44 -7.96
C ALA A 104 6.55 6.75 -8.51
N SER A 105 5.42 7.24 -7.98
CA SER A 105 4.88 8.56 -8.32
C SER A 105 5.86 9.69 -7.94
N ALA A 106 6.45 9.64 -6.74
CA ALA A 106 7.43 10.65 -6.30
C ALA A 106 8.68 10.63 -7.19
N ALA A 107 9.23 9.44 -7.47
CA ALA A 107 10.38 9.26 -8.36
C ALA A 107 10.11 9.78 -9.78
N THR A 108 8.89 9.58 -10.30
CA THR A 108 8.48 10.09 -11.60
C THR A 108 8.40 11.63 -11.60
N ALA A 109 7.83 12.22 -10.55
CA ALA A 109 7.73 13.67 -10.40
C ALA A 109 9.09 14.37 -10.21
N LEU A 110 10.10 13.64 -9.72
CA LEU A 110 11.51 14.05 -9.64
C LEU A 110 12.29 13.81 -10.95
N HIS A 111 11.66 13.23 -11.97
CA HIS A 111 12.33 12.88 -13.23
C HIS A 111 13.56 11.97 -13.03
N LEU A 112 13.48 11.03 -12.07
CA LEU A 112 14.54 10.05 -11.88
C LEU A 112 14.69 9.14 -13.11
N PRO A 113 15.86 8.50 -13.30
CA PRO A 113 16.08 7.59 -14.43
C PRO A 113 15.01 6.49 -14.51
N PRO A 114 14.51 6.15 -15.71
CA PRO A 114 13.49 5.13 -15.90
C PRO A 114 13.82 3.80 -15.21
N GLU A 115 15.08 3.39 -15.25
CA GLU A 115 15.55 2.13 -14.65
C GLU A 115 15.34 2.11 -13.14
N ARG A 116 15.47 3.28 -12.49
CA ARG A 116 15.22 3.42 -11.05
C ARG A 116 13.73 3.36 -10.73
N ILE A 117 12.90 3.97 -11.57
CA ILE A 117 11.43 3.94 -11.41
C ILE A 117 10.93 2.49 -11.62
N GLU A 118 11.42 1.80 -12.65
CA GLU A 118 11.10 0.39 -12.92
C GLU A 118 11.52 -0.54 -11.78
N ALA A 119 12.68 -0.29 -11.15
CA ALA A 119 13.11 -1.06 -9.98
C ALA A 119 12.13 -0.93 -8.81
N ILE A 120 11.67 0.29 -8.49
CA ILE A 120 10.67 0.54 -7.43
C ILE A 120 9.36 -0.18 -7.75
N ILE A 121 8.89 -0.09 -9.00
CA ILE A 121 7.65 -0.76 -9.44
C ILE A 121 7.79 -2.29 -9.31
N ARG A 122 8.91 -2.86 -9.76
CA ARG A 122 9.18 -4.30 -9.69
C ARG A 122 9.20 -4.79 -8.25
N GLU A 123 9.83 -4.04 -7.35
CA GLU A 123 9.86 -4.36 -5.93
C GLU A 123 8.44 -4.32 -5.33
N GLY A 124 7.62 -3.33 -5.71
CA GLY A 124 6.21 -3.27 -5.32
C GLY A 124 5.40 -4.47 -5.78
N ILE A 125 5.54 -4.87 -7.05
CA ILE A 125 4.88 -6.07 -7.59
C ILE A 125 5.32 -7.32 -6.80
N ALA A 126 6.62 -7.46 -6.54
CA ALA A 126 7.14 -8.59 -5.78
C ALA A 126 6.61 -8.61 -4.34
N PHE A 127 6.51 -7.45 -3.69
CA PHE A 127 5.96 -7.31 -2.33
C PHE A 127 4.48 -7.69 -2.27
N GLU A 128 3.64 -7.16 -3.17
CA GLU A 128 2.21 -7.50 -3.23
C GLU A 128 1.99 -9.00 -3.56
N SER A 129 2.87 -9.57 -4.39
CA SER A 129 2.79 -10.98 -4.78
C SER A 129 3.16 -11.95 -3.66
N GLN A 130 3.87 -11.54 -2.61
CA GLN A 130 4.23 -12.42 -1.47
C GLN A 130 3.01 -12.86 -0.65
N GLY A 131 1.90 -12.12 -0.71
CA GLY A 131 0.63 -12.50 -0.09
C GLY A 131 -0.22 -13.46 -0.93
N LEU A 132 0.12 -13.63 -2.20
CA LEU A 132 -0.56 -14.55 -3.12
C LEU A 132 0.18 -15.88 -3.13
N ASP A 133 -0.40 -16.89 -2.48
CA ASP A 133 0.04 -18.28 -2.66
C ASP A 133 -0.40 -18.76 -4.05
N LEU A 134 0.34 -18.33 -5.07
CA LEU A 134 0.10 -18.70 -6.46
C LEU A 134 0.17 -20.21 -6.66
N GLY A 135 0.94 -20.92 -5.82
CA GLY A 135 0.97 -22.39 -5.79
C GLY A 135 -0.35 -23.00 -5.34
N ARG A 136 -0.99 -22.45 -4.29
CA ARG A 136 -2.35 -22.85 -3.91
C ARG A 136 -3.41 -22.45 -4.93
N ALA A 137 -3.29 -21.27 -5.52
CA ALA A 137 -4.21 -20.84 -6.58
C ALA A 137 -4.12 -21.80 -7.78
N GLN A 138 -2.91 -22.21 -8.14
CA GLN A 138 -2.66 -23.18 -9.20
C GLN A 138 -3.16 -24.58 -8.82
N ALA A 139 -2.86 -25.07 -7.63
CA ALA A 139 -3.38 -26.36 -7.16
C ALA A 139 -4.92 -26.40 -7.13
N ALA A 140 -5.56 -25.28 -6.77
CA ALA A 140 -7.01 -25.14 -6.82
C ALA A 140 -7.52 -25.16 -8.27
N LEU A 141 -6.87 -24.46 -9.19
CA LEU A 141 -7.20 -24.46 -10.62
C LEU A 141 -7.02 -25.86 -11.24
N ASP A 142 -5.92 -26.55 -10.94
CA ASP A 142 -5.64 -27.90 -11.41
C ASP A 142 -6.68 -28.91 -10.90
N SER A 143 -7.08 -28.78 -9.63
CA SER A 143 -8.15 -29.60 -9.04
C SER A 143 -9.50 -29.33 -9.70
N LEU A 144 -9.80 -28.06 -10.03
CA LEU A 144 -11.03 -27.67 -10.71
C LEU A 144 -11.05 -28.20 -12.15
N ALA A 145 -9.93 -28.06 -12.86
CA ALA A 145 -9.76 -28.57 -14.21
C ALA A 145 -9.90 -30.09 -14.26
N SER A 146 -9.29 -30.81 -13.31
CA SER A 146 -9.44 -32.27 -13.16
C SER A 146 -10.88 -32.69 -12.86
N SER A 147 -11.61 -31.89 -12.07
CA SER A 147 -13.02 -32.15 -11.77
C SER A 147 -13.92 -31.91 -12.99
N ILE A 148 -13.64 -30.88 -13.79
CA ILE A 148 -14.33 -30.60 -15.06
C ILE A 148 -14.03 -31.72 -16.08
N ALA A 149 -12.77 -32.14 -16.19
CA ALA A 149 -12.34 -33.28 -17.01
C ALA A 149 -13.08 -34.58 -16.66
N ALA A 150 -13.34 -34.80 -15.38
CA ALA A 150 -14.08 -35.98 -14.92
C ALA A 150 -15.60 -35.91 -15.21
N LEU A 151 -16.14 -34.72 -15.46
CA LEU A 151 -17.56 -34.48 -15.76
C LEU A 151 -17.86 -34.46 -17.26
N ASP A 152 -16.90 -34.05 -18.10
CA ASP A 152 -17.08 -33.94 -19.56
C ASP A 152 -16.48 -35.13 -20.31
N ARG A 153 -17.28 -35.77 -21.19
CA ARG A 153 -16.87 -36.94 -21.99
C ARG A 153 -16.22 -36.58 -23.33
N ASP A 154 -16.01 -35.29 -23.61
CA ASP A 154 -15.28 -34.82 -24.79
C ASP A 154 -13.82 -34.48 -24.41
N ASP A 155 -12.90 -35.39 -24.73
CA ASP A 155 -11.47 -35.33 -24.37
C ASP A 155 -10.75 -34.08 -24.93
N LYS A 156 -11.26 -33.47 -26.00
CA LYS A 156 -10.55 -32.41 -26.74
C LYS A 156 -10.68 -31.03 -26.09
N THR A 157 -11.87 -30.66 -25.64
CA THR A 157 -12.14 -29.37 -24.96
C THR A 157 -11.44 -29.29 -23.61
N THR A 158 -11.39 -30.42 -22.91
CA THR A 158 -10.70 -30.57 -21.63
C THR A 158 -9.18 -30.39 -21.78
N GLN A 159 -8.57 -31.00 -22.80
CA GLN A 159 -7.13 -30.83 -23.02
C GLN A 159 -6.77 -29.42 -23.51
N ASP A 160 -7.57 -28.83 -24.39
CA ASP A 160 -7.36 -27.45 -24.83
C ASP A 160 -7.44 -26.46 -23.64
N PHE A 161 -8.29 -26.75 -22.64
CA PHE A 161 -8.36 -25.95 -21.40
C PHE A 161 -7.14 -26.15 -20.49
N LEU A 162 -6.72 -27.40 -20.26
CA LEU A 162 -5.53 -27.71 -19.46
C LEU A 162 -4.26 -27.10 -20.05
N ASP A 163 -4.08 -27.16 -21.37
CA ASP A 163 -2.95 -26.54 -22.06
C ASP A 163 -2.93 -25.01 -21.90
N VAL A 164 -4.10 -24.36 -21.89
CA VAL A 164 -4.21 -22.91 -21.63
C VAL A 164 -3.86 -22.56 -20.18
N VAL A 165 -4.25 -23.40 -19.21
CA VAL A 165 -3.88 -23.22 -17.79
C VAL A 165 -2.37 -23.36 -17.62
N HIS A 166 -1.77 -24.40 -18.20
CA HIS A 166 -0.33 -24.66 -18.12
C HIS A 166 0.53 -23.65 -18.89
N SER A 167 0.04 -23.08 -19.99
CA SER A 167 0.82 -22.10 -20.80
C SER A 167 0.82 -20.67 -20.26
N ARG A 168 -0.12 -20.32 -19.36
CA ARG A 168 -0.25 -18.94 -18.83
C ARG A 168 0.47 -18.72 -17.50
N VAL A 169 1.02 -19.75 -16.89
CA VAL A 169 1.83 -19.65 -15.68
C VAL A 169 3.23 -20.22 -15.98
N PRO A 170 4.29 -19.39 -16.02
CA PRO A 170 5.63 -19.89 -16.30
C PRO A 170 6.06 -20.89 -15.22
N ASP A 171 6.49 -22.07 -15.66
CA ASP A 171 7.04 -23.14 -14.83
C ASP A 171 8.27 -22.64 -14.07
N GLN A 172 8.14 -22.47 -12.75
CA GLN A 172 9.27 -22.16 -11.86
C GLN A 172 9.90 -23.43 -11.26
N ASN A 173 9.45 -24.64 -11.61
CA ASN A 173 9.98 -25.88 -11.03
C ASN A 173 11.26 -26.43 -11.70
N ALA A 174 11.87 -25.70 -12.64
CA ALA A 174 13.16 -26.09 -13.23
C ALA A 174 14.37 -26.02 -12.27
N SER A 175 14.19 -25.68 -10.98
CA SER A 175 15.30 -25.55 -10.01
C SER A 175 15.38 -26.64 -8.93
N TYR A 176 14.52 -27.66 -8.90
CA TYR A 176 14.52 -28.68 -7.83
C TYR A 176 14.82 -30.11 -8.26
N HIS A 177 15.63 -30.32 -9.30
CA HIS A 177 16.20 -31.64 -9.59
C HIS A 177 17.72 -31.60 -9.71
N GLN A 178 18.40 -31.49 -8.56
CA GLN A 178 19.74 -32.07 -8.39
C GLN A 178 20.17 -32.16 -6.92
N ILE A 179 19.43 -32.88 -6.08
CA ILE A 179 20.03 -33.51 -4.88
C ILE A 179 19.44 -34.91 -4.70
N GLY A 180 20.23 -35.90 -5.10
CA GLY A 180 20.33 -37.23 -4.47
C GLY A 180 19.11 -38.15 -4.52
N GLY A 181 19.04 -38.96 -5.58
CA GLY A 181 18.45 -40.29 -5.45
C GLY A 181 19.41 -41.21 -4.72
N ASP A 182 18.93 -41.91 -3.69
CA ASP A 182 19.29 -43.31 -3.50
C ASP A 182 18.17 -44.02 -2.70
N GLU A 183 17.66 -45.08 -3.29
CA GLU A 183 16.59 -45.91 -2.75
C GLU A 183 17.17 -46.86 -1.69
N GLY A 184 16.56 -46.87 -0.50
CA GLY A 184 16.95 -47.78 0.59
C GLY A 184 15.74 -48.20 1.42
N GLN A 185 15.18 -49.35 1.07
CA GLN A 185 14.09 -50.03 1.77
C GLN A 185 14.39 -50.29 3.26
N ASN A 186 13.45 -49.96 4.18
CA ASN A 186 13.10 -50.85 5.30
C ASN A 186 11.89 -50.37 6.17
N ARG A 187 10.83 -51.19 6.13
CA ARG A 187 9.98 -51.74 7.22
C ARG A 187 9.51 -50.87 8.41
N LEU A 188 8.18 -50.70 8.44
CA LEU A 188 7.21 -50.97 9.55
C LEU A 188 7.64 -50.80 11.02
N GLY A 189 6.91 -49.94 11.75
CA GLY A 189 6.61 -50.10 13.19
C GLY A 189 6.16 -48.80 13.88
N PRO A 190 5.22 -48.83 14.86
CA PRO A 190 4.19 -47.79 15.01
C PRO A 190 4.24 -46.97 16.32
N GLY A 191 3.45 -45.88 16.36
CA GLY A 191 2.84 -45.33 17.58
C GLY A 191 3.54 -44.11 18.19
N GLY A 192 2.74 -43.11 18.56
CA GLY A 192 3.18 -41.98 19.39
C GLY A 192 2.49 -40.68 19.01
N GLU A 193 1.33 -40.45 19.62
CA GLU A 193 0.70 -39.15 19.80
C GLU A 193 1.72 -38.15 20.37
N ASP A 194 1.64 -36.88 19.98
CA ASP A 194 1.76 -35.73 20.87
C ASP A 194 1.50 -34.45 20.05
N GLU A 195 0.28 -33.95 20.21
CA GLU A 195 -0.03 -32.53 20.01
C GLU A 195 0.80 -31.75 21.03
N ASP A 196 1.64 -30.81 20.58
CA ASP A 196 1.84 -29.62 21.39
C ASP A 196 2.23 -28.39 20.59
N SER A 197 1.52 -27.33 20.96
CA SER A 197 1.40 -26.07 20.25
C SER A 197 2.57 -25.16 20.58
N ILE A 198 3.41 -24.79 19.60
CA ILE A 198 4.38 -23.71 19.78
C ILE A 198 3.75 -22.39 19.35
N ALA A 199 3.01 -21.81 20.30
CA ALA A 199 2.62 -20.41 20.28
C ALA A 199 3.86 -19.51 20.52
N VAL A 200 4.32 -18.81 19.48
CA VAL A 200 5.35 -17.77 19.62
C VAL A 200 4.70 -16.53 20.24
N LYS A 201 4.96 -16.33 21.54
CA LYS A 201 4.57 -15.16 22.32
C LYS A 201 5.19 -13.88 21.73
N ARG A 202 4.35 -12.95 21.27
CA ARG A 202 4.74 -11.55 21.02
C ARG A 202 4.98 -10.85 22.37
N LYS A 203 6.11 -10.16 22.53
CA LYS A 203 6.33 -9.20 23.63
C LYS A 203 5.63 -7.87 23.28
N PRO A 204 4.98 -7.20 24.25
CA PRO A 204 4.43 -5.85 24.05
C PRO A 204 5.52 -4.78 24.15
N ALA A 205 5.22 -3.62 23.57
CA ALA A 205 6.04 -2.41 23.47
C ALA A 205 6.52 -1.91 24.85
N GLN A 206 7.73 -1.34 24.87
CA GLN A 206 8.21 -0.54 25.98
C GLN A 206 8.24 0.93 25.55
N ASP A 207 7.49 1.73 26.30
CA ASP A 207 7.51 3.18 26.31
C ASP A 207 8.94 3.68 26.60
N THR A 208 9.45 4.59 25.78
CA THR A 208 10.59 5.43 26.18
C THR A 208 10.12 6.87 26.23
N ASP A 209 9.98 7.35 27.46
CA ASP A 209 9.92 8.75 27.84
C ASP A 209 11.09 9.49 27.18
N PHE A 210 10.81 10.46 26.33
CA PHE A 210 11.81 11.43 25.88
C PHE A 210 11.62 12.72 26.66
N GLU A 211 12.60 12.95 27.53
CA GLU A 211 12.71 14.13 28.38
C GLU A 211 12.79 15.43 27.55
N GLU A 212 12.10 16.40 28.10
CA GLU A 212 12.13 17.82 27.83
C GLU A 212 13.58 18.36 27.89
N ILE A 213 14.11 18.85 26.77
CA ILE A 213 15.32 19.69 26.78
C ILE A 213 14.92 21.08 26.27
N GLY A 214 14.83 21.99 27.23
CA GLY A 214 14.56 23.40 27.02
C GLY A 214 15.63 24.11 26.19
N GLY A 215 15.22 25.29 25.72
CA GLY A 215 15.91 26.08 24.71
C GLY A 215 17.35 26.44 25.01
N ASP A 216 18.07 26.77 23.94
CA ASP A 216 18.73 28.06 23.93
C ASP A 216 18.82 28.66 22.52
N ARG A 217 18.76 29.99 22.56
CA ARG A 217 18.78 30.96 21.47
C ARG A 217 20.05 30.83 20.63
N PHE A 218 19.96 30.94 19.31
CA PHE A 218 20.94 31.68 18.51
C PHE A 218 20.26 32.36 17.32
N CYS A 219 20.85 33.51 16.97
CA CYS A 219 20.36 34.62 16.17
C CYS A 219 19.93 34.32 14.73
#